data_AF-A0A2G6L230-F1
#
_entry.id   AF-A0A2G6L230-F1
#
_cell.length_a   1.000
_cell.length_b   1.000
_cell.length_c   1.000
_cell.angle_alpha   90.00
_cell.angle_beta   90.00
_cell.angle_gamma   90.00
#
_symmetry.space_group_name_H-M   'P 1'
#
loop_
_entity.id
_entity.type
_entity.pdbx_description
1 polymer ?
#
loop_
_entity_poly.entity_id
_entity_poly.type
_entity_poly.pdbx_seq_one_letter_code
_entity_poly.pdbx_strand_id
1 'polypeptide(L)'
;MVIVETGIFTRLIKELMSDDEYKDLQKALVNAPDMGAIIKKSGGLRKVRWKLEGKGKSGGVRVIYYWVVDDDHIRMLYVYPKGKQEDLTIDQLHTLKKILEGWSNE
;
A
#
# COMPACT_ATOMS: atom_id res chain seq x y z
N MET A 1 6.27 -1.04 -15.44
CA MET A 1 5.96 -0.61 -14.07
C MET A 1 6.87 -1.27 -13.06
N VAL A 2 7.51 -0.49 -12.18
CA VAL A 2 8.37 -0.98 -11.08
C VAL A 2 7.65 -0.81 -9.75
N ILE A 3 7.75 -1.80 -8.87
CA ILE A 3 7.27 -1.72 -7.49
C ILE A 3 8.47 -1.54 -6.57
N VAL A 4 8.42 -0.49 -5.75
CA VAL A 4 9.43 -0.20 -4.74
C VAL A 4 8.76 -0.20 -3.37
N GLU A 5 9.37 -0.83 -2.39
CA GLU A 5 8.79 -1.04 -1.06
C GLU A 5 9.60 -0.33 0.02
N THR A 6 8.91 0.20 1.04
CA THR A 6 9.59 0.53 2.30
C THR A 6 9.92 -0.76 3.05
N GLY A 7 11.01 -0.76 3.84
CA GLY A 7 11.36 -1.92 4.66
C GLY A 7 10.27 -2.33 5.66
N ILE A 8 9.49 -1.35 6.17
CA ILE A 8 8.35 -1.63 7.04
C ILE A 8 7.21 -2.33 6.28
N PHE A 9 6.95 -1.93 5.03
CA PHE A 9 5.98 -2.61 4.18
C PHE A 9 6.39 -4.06 3.94
N THR A 10 7.63 -4.29 3.48
CA THR A 10 8.15 -5.64 3.20
C THR A 10 8.08 -6.56 4.41
N ARG A 11 8.38 -6.04 5.62
CA ARG A 11 8.25 -6.83 6.85
C ARG A 11 6.80 -7.21 7.13
N LEU A 12 5.89 -6.24 7.09
CA LEU A 12 4.48 -6.47 7.46
C LEU A 12 3.74 -7.31 6.42
N ILE A 13 4.02 -7.15 5.12
CA ILE A 13 3.31 -7.89 4.08
C ILE A 13 3.60 -9.40 4.19
N LYS A 14 4.84 -9.77 4.49
CA LYS A 14 5.28 -11.16 4.71
C LYS A 14 4.62 -11.81 5.93
N GLU A 15 4.22 -11.03 6.94
CA GLU A 15 3.49 -11.53 8.09
C GLU A 15 1.99 -11.71 7.80
N LEU A 16 1.45 -10.95 6.84
CA LEU A 16 0.01 -10.86 6.60
C LEU A 16 -0.49 -11.80 5.50
N MET A 17 0.32 -12.06 4.47
CA MET A 17 -0.07 -12.85 3.31
C MET A 17 1.10 -13.67 2.75
N SER A 18 0.78 -14.74 2.01
CA SER A 18 1.80 -15.56 1.34
C SER A 18 2.37 -14.83 0.12
N ASP A 19 3.50 -15.34 -0.39
CA ASP A 19 4.12 -14.78 -1.60
C ASP A 19 3.20 -14.86 -2.83
N ASP A 20 2.38 -15.91 -2.95
CA ASP A 20 1.40 -16.05 -4.04
C ASP A 20 0.28 -15.01 -3.94
N GLU A 21 -0.29 -14.82 -2.73
CA GLU A 21 -1.31 -13.79 -2.51
C GLU A 21 -0.74 -12.38 -2.75
N TYR A 22 0.52 -12.15 -2.37
CA TYR A 22 1.19 -10.88 -2.61
C TYR A 22 1.45 -10.65 -4.10
N LYS A 23 1.86 -11.69 -4.83
CA LYS A 23 2.04 -11.64 -6.28
C LYS A 23 0.74 -11.26 -7.01
N ASP A 24 -0.40 -11.75 -6.55
CA ASP A 24 -1.69 -11.40 -7.15
C ASP A 24 -2.10 -9.95 -6.85
N LEU A 25 -1.82 -9.45 -5.64
CA LEU A 25 -1.95 -8.02 -5.34
C LEU A 25 -1.05 -7.17 -6.26
N GLN A 26 0.22 -7.55 -6.44
CA GLN A 26 1.15 -6.83 -7.31
C GLN A 26 0.65 -6.79 -8.75
N LYS A 27 0.19 -7.92 -9.32
CA LYS A 27 -0.39 -7.96 -10.67
C LYS A 27 -1.61 -7.04 -10.80
N ALA A 28 -2.50 -7.06 -9.81
CA ALA A 28 -3.69 -6.21 -9.83
C ALA A 28 -3.30 -4.72 -9.84
N LEU A 29 -2.32 -4.33 -9.02
CA LEU A 29 -1.84 -2.95 -8.97
C LEU A 29 -1.08 -2.54 -10.24
N VAL A 30 -0.33 -3.44 -10.86
CA VAL A 30 0.32 -3.17 -12.16
C VAL A 30 -0.71 -2.93 -13.27
N ASN A 31 -1.80 -3.70 -13.28
CA ASN A 31 -2.85 -3.56 -14.29
C ASN A 31 -3.77 -2.37 -14.03
N ALA A 32 -3.99 -2.01 -12.77
CA ALA A 32 -4.90 -0.93 -12.37
C ALA A 32 -4.28 -0.11 -11.23
N PRO A 33 -3.25 0.71 -11.50
CA PRO A 33 -2.52 1.47 -10.48
C PRO A 33 -3.39 2.53 -9.79
N ASP A 34 -4.53 2.90 -10.37
CA ASP A 34 -5.49 3.85 -9.83
C ASP A 34 -6.59 3.22 -8.96
N MET A 35 -6.63 1.88 -8.83
CA MET A 35 -7.68 1.14 -8.11
C MET A 35 -7.82 1.54 -6.62
N GLY A 36 -6.74 2.04 -6.02
CA GLY A 36 -6.74 2.57 -4.67
C GLY A 36 -7.35 3.97 -4.61
N ALA A 37 -8.29 4.16 -3.68
CA ALA A 37 -8.90 5.45 -3.44
C ALA A 37 -7.87 6.44 -2.88
N ILE A 38 -7.84 7.67 -3.40
CA ILE A 38 -6.97 8.73 -2.90
C ILE A 38 -7.38 9.10 -1.48
N ILE A 39 -6.40 9.14 -0.58
CA ILE A 39 -6.57 9.58 0.80
C ILE A 39 -6.50 11.11 0.79
N LYS A 40 -7.56 11.79 1.24
CA LYS A 40 -7.60 13.26 1.27
C LYS A 40 -6.46 13.81 2.14
N LYS A 41 -5.90 14.96 1.73
CA LYS A 41 -4.80 15.66 2.44
C LYS A 41 -3.50 14.86 2.58
N SER A 42 -3.35 13.75 1.86
CA SER A 42 -2.17 12.89 1.94
C SER A 42 -1.02 13.27 1.00
N GLY A 43 -1.27 14.18 0.05
CA GLY A 43 -0.35 14.43 -1.06
C GLY A 43 -0.43 13.39 -2.19
N GLY A 44 -1.52 12.62 -2.27
CA GLY A 44 -1.76 11.68 -3.38
C GLY A 44 -1.58 10.20 -3.02
N LEU A 45 -1.36 9.87 -1.74
CA LEU A 45 -1.38 8.48 -1.27
C LEU A 45 -2.74 7.84 -1.57
N ARG A 46 -2.70 6.56 -1.95
CA ARG A 46 -3.84 5.73 -2.29
C ARG A 46 -3.98 4.59 -1.29
N LYS A 47 -5.23 4.19 -1.03
CA LYS A 47 -5.59 3.05 -0.19
C LYS A 47 -6.34 2.01 -1.01
N VAL A 48 -5.75 0.82 -1.17
CA VAL A 48 -6.43 -0.35 -1.74
C VAL A 48 -6.85 -1.30 -0.62
N ARG A 49 -8.08 -1.82 -0.71
CA ARG A 49 -8.62 -2.86 0.18
C ARG A 49 -8.46 -4.19 -0.53
N TRP A 50 -7.54 -5.03 -0.08
CA TRP A 50 -7.28 -6.34 -0.67
C TRP A 50 -7.87 -7.45 0.20
N LYS A 51 -8.53 -8.42 -0.44
CA LYS A 51 -9.10 -9.59 0.23
C LYS A 51 -8.15 -10.76 0.02
N LEU A 52 -7.75 -11.42 1.09
CA LEU A 52 -7.03 -12.69 1.03
C LEU A 52 -8.04 -13.83 0.84
N GLU A 53 -7.73 -14.77 -0.04
CA GLU A 53 -8.57 -15.95 -0.25
C GLU A 53 -8.37 -16.96 0.89
N GLY A 54 -9.42 -17.73 1.22
CA GLY A 54 -9.33 -18.78 2.24
C GLY A 54 -9.19 -18.33 3.70
N LYS A 55 -8.85 -17.06 3.98
CA LYS A 55 -8.86 -16.50 5.34
C LYS A 55 -10.27 -16.00 5.69
N GLY A 56 -10.77 -16.36 6.89
CA GLY A 56 -12.12 -16.03 7.38
C GLY A 56 -12.43 -14.53 7.52
N LYS A 57 -13.36 -14.15 8.42
CA LYS A 57 -13.87 -12.76 8.55
C LYS A 57 -12.80 -11.65 8.65
N SER A 58 -11.57 -11.97 9.08
CA SER A 58 -10.42 -11.08 9.25
C SER A 58 -9.40 -11.06 8.08
N GLY A 59 -9.60 -11.84 7.02
CA GLY A 59 -8.61 -12.07 5.96
C GLY A 59 -8.32 -10.90 5.00
N GLY A 60 -8.64 -9.65 5.31
CA GLY A 60 -8.35 -8.53 4.42
C GLY A 60 -7.12 -7.75 4.85
N VAL A 61 -6.44 -7.08 3.92
CA VAL A 61 -5.42 -6.07 4.21
C VAL A 61 -5.75 -4.73 3.55
N ARG A 62 -5.26 -3.65 4.13
CA ARG A 62 -5.32 -2.31 3.56
C ARG A 62 -3.90 -1.88 3.25
N VAL A 63 -3.63 -1.66 1.97
CA VAL A 63 -2.31 -1.29 1.46
C VAL A 63 -2.32 0.18 1.09
N ILE A 64 -1.31 0.90 1.58
CA ILE A 64 -1.10 2.32 1.35
C ILE A 64 0.07 2.46 0.40
N TYR A 65 -0.18 3.06 -0.75
CA TYR A 65 0.81 3.19 -1.82
C TYR A 65 0.72 4.57 -2.48
N TYR A 66 1.73 4.91 -3.28
CA TYR A 66 1.73 6.07 -4.16
C TYR A 66 2.03 5.62 -5.58
N TRP A 67 1.27 6.14 -6.54
CA TRP A 67 1.50 5.90 -7.96
C TRP A 67 2.22 7.10 -8.56
N VAL A 68 3.48 6.92 -8.94
CA VAL A 68 4.27 7.92 -9.67
C VAL A 68 3.97 7.72 -11.15
N VAL A 69 3.20 8.63 -11.73
CA VAL A 69 2.75 8.53 -13.12
C VAL A 69 3.93 8.70 -14.09
N ASP A 70 4.80 9.68 -13.82
CA ASP A 70 5.90 10.05 -14.73
C ASP A 70 6.96 8.94 -14.89
N ASP A 71 7.24 8.19 -13.82
CA ASP A 71 8.26 7.13 -13.80
C ASP A 71 7.66 5.71 -13.96
N ASP A 72 6.35 5.58 -14.12
CA ASP A 72 5.65 4.28 -14.10
C ASP A 72 6.02 3.42 -12.87
N HIS A 73 6.02 4.05 -11.68
CA HIS A 73 6.40 3.41 -10.41
C HIS A 73 5.23 3.32 -9.42
N ILE A 74 5.17 2.21 -8.68
CA ILE A 74 4.33 2.07 -7.49
C ILE A 74 5.23 2.00 -6.26
N ARG A 75 5.03 2.96 -5.36
CA ARG A 75 5.72 3.04 -4.08
C ARG A 75 4.80 2.43 -3.02
N MET A 76 5.16 1.30 -2.42
CA MET A 76 4.41 0.65 -1.33
C MET A 76 4.92 1.13 0.01
N LEU A 77 4.10 1.89 0.75
CA LEU A 77 4.55 2.56 1.97
C LEU A 77 4.19 1.78 3.23
N TYR A 78 2.98 1.26 3.31
CA TYR A 78 2.47 0.64 4.53
C TYR A 78 1.33 -0.35 4.27
N VAL A 79 1.17 -1.32 5.16
CA VAL A 79 0.06 -2.30 5.11
C VAL A 79 -0.41 -2.63 6.52
N TYR A 80 -1.71 -2.88 6.67
CA TYR A 80 -2.29 -3.32 7.93
C TYR A 80 -3.53 -4.21 7.73
N PRO A 81 -3.82 -5.14 8.65
CA PRO A 81 -4.96 -6.03 8.51
C PRO A 81 -6.29 -5.29 8.69
N LYS A 82 -7.33 -5.86 8.07
CA LYS A 82 -8.72 -5.47 8.27
C LYS A 82 -9.07 -5.58 9.76
N GLY A 83 -9.68 -4.53 10.31
CA GLY A 83 -10.09 -4.48 11.71
C GLY A 83 -9.06 -3.89 12.68
N LYS A 84 -7.79 -3.73 12.29
CA LYS A 84 -6.79 -3.05 13.15
C LYS A 84 -7.00 -1.54 13.22
N GLN A 85 -7.36 -0.93 12.10
CA GLN A 85 -7.76 0.47 12.01
C GLN A 85 -8.67 0.65 10.77
N GLU A 86 -9.60 1.60 10.81
CA GLU A 86 -10.48 1.94 9.68
C GLU A 86 -9.73 2.85 8.69
N ASP A 87 -9.18 3.94 9.23
CA ASP A 87 -8.41 4.97 8.55
C ASP A 87 -7.07 5.19 9.25
N LEU A 88 -6.14 5.81 8.53
CA LEU A 88 -4.87 6.27 9.09
C LEU A 88 -5.12 7.47 10.00
N THR A 89 -4.43 7.54 11.14
CA THR A 89 -4.42 8.75 11.97
C THR A 89 -3.73 9.90 11.22
N ILE A 90 -3.99 11.14 11.65
CA ILE A 90 -3.32 12.33 11.07
C ILE A 90 -1.80 12.20 11.18
N ASP A 91 -1.29 11.72 12.31
CA ASP A 91 0.15 11.56 12.54
C ASP A 91 0.78 10.47 11.66
N GLN A 92 0.07 9.35 11.47
CA GLN A 92 0.49 8.32 10.52
C GLN A 92 0.51 8.87 9.09
N LEU A 93 -0.51 9.65 8.72
CA LEU A 93 -0.59 10.26 7.40
C LEU A 93 0.57 11.24 7.16
N HIS A 94 0.88 12.09 8.15
CA HIS A 94 2.04 12.99 8.11
C HIS A 94 3.36 12.22 8.00
N THR A 95 3.50 11.12 8.73
CA THR A 95 4.69 10.27 8.67
C THR A 95 4.87 9.65 7.29
N LEU A 96 3.80 9.08 6.72
CA LEU A 96 3.83 8.48 5.38
C LEU A 96 4.12 9.52 4.29
N LYS A 97 3.57 10.73 4.44
CA LYS A 97 3.88 11.86 3.55
C LYS A 97 5.36 12.23 3.59
N LYS A 98 5.96 12.34 4.78
CA LYS A 98 7.41 12.61 4.92
C LYS A 98 8.28 11.52 4.28
N ILE A 99 7.90 10.25 4.43
CA ILE A 99 8.59 9.13 3.78
C ILE A 99 8.51 9.28 2.26
N LEU A 100 7.34 9.61 1.72
CA LEU A 100 7.16 9.82 0.29
C LEU A 100 7.98 10.99 -0.24
N GLU A 101 8.01 12.12 0.47
CA GLU A 101 8.79 13.31 0.10
C GLU A 101 10.29 12.99 0.07
N GLY A 102 10.77 12.18 1.02
CA GLY A 102 12.15 11.71 1.06
C GLY A 102 12.55 10.74 -0.07
N TRP A 103 11.60 10.20 -0.83
CA TRP A 103 11.88 9.39 -2.02
C TRP A 103 12.09 10.23 -3.30
N SER A 104 12.20 11.56 -3.16
CA SER A 104 12.60 12.46 -4.24
C SER A 104 14.06 12.80 -4.02
N ASN A 105 14.98 12.15 -4.74
CA ASN A 105 16.37 12.57 -5.06
C ASN A 105 17.22 11.39 -5.59
N GLU A 106 16.73 10.61 -6.54
CA GLU A 106 17.57 9.83 -7.46
C GLU A 106 17.04 9.98 -8.89
#